data_AF-A0A3D3UCC3-F1
#
_entry.id   AF-A0A3D3UCC3-F1
#
_cell.length_a   1.000
_cell.length_b   1.000
_cell.length_c   1.000
_cell.angle_alpha   90.00
_cell.angle_beta   90.00
_cell.angle_gamma   90.00
#
_symmetry.space_group_name_H-M   'P 1'
#
loop_
_entity.id
_entity.type
_entity.pdbx_description
1 polymer ?
#
loop_
_entity_poly.entity_id
_entity_poly.type
_entity_poly.pdbx_seq_one_letter_code
_entity_poly.pdbx_strand_id
1 'polypeptide(L)'
;MVIMLFANIVNIGANWVLIFGKLGMPELGAMGSVIATILVRFVALCLILGYIWHMRDWRLFGVRIPDPNGWRASWRGWAEQRKLGLAHGLSAAIEASAFSAMTLLAGLLGTLAIAAYTIALNLIGMNFMIALGFASATTVSIGNARGAEDYRTARQIGWTGLALCAAVQATIVIAMAVNPAMFAAFYTTEAELLATVIPLIALTAWVIILDGGQGIMATALRGWNDSWVPTLTHLCSYAIVMIPCGWWLTQRAGHGPLGLIEAILIASAISISLLCLRYIWLTGRHVRAAR
;
A
#
# COMPACT_ATOMS: atom_id res chain seq x y z
N MET A 1 -4.68 2.62 -17.40
CA MET A 1 -5.66 3.46 -16.69
C MET A 1 -7.08 3.29 -17.24
N VAL A 2 -7.32 3.46 -18.54
CA VAL A 2 -8.67 3.31 -19.16
C VAL A 2 -9.34 1.98 -18.83
N ILE A 3 -8.60 0.85 -18.94
CA ILE A 3 -9.13 -0.49 -18.62
C ILE A 3 -9.60 -0.58 -17.15
N MET A 4 -8.87 0.01 -16.20
CA MET A 4 -9.26 -0.02 -14.79
C MET A 4 -10.49 0.84 -14.50
N LEU A 5 -10.60 2.02 -15.15
CA LEU A 5 -11.81 2.86 -15.02
C LEU A 5 -13.04 2.14 -15.55
N PHE A 6 -12.92 1.53 -16.74
CA PHE A 6 -13.99 0.75 -17.33
C PHE A 6 -14.37 -0.45 -16.46
N ALA A 7 -13.40 -1.20 -15.94
CA ALA A 7 -13.66 -2.32 -15.04
C ALA A 7 -14.41 -1.90 -13.77
N ASN A 8 -14.12 -0.72 -13.20
CA ASN A 8 -14.87 -0.19 -12.06
C ASN A 8 -16.30 0.20 -12.42
N ILE A 9 -16.54 0.78 -13.60
CA ILE A 9 -17.90 1.07 -14.08
C ILE A 9 -18.70 -0.22 -14.24
N VAL A 10 -18.09 -1.25 -14.85
CA VAL A 10 -18.69 -2.59 -14.95
C VAL A 10 -18.96 -3.18 -13.56
N ASN A 11 -18.08 -2.93 -12.58
CA ASN A 11 -18.26 -3.39 -11.21
C ASN A 11 -19.47 -2.75 -10.53
N ILE A 12 -19.68 -1.45 -10.70
CA ILE A 12 -20.86 -0.73 -10.18
C ILE A 12 -22.13 -1.32 -10.80
N GLY A 13 -22.16 -1.49 -12.13
CA GLY A 13 -23.31 -2.06 -12.82
C GLY A 13 -23.59 -3.51 -12.41
N ALA A 14 -22.56 -4.36 -12.36
CA ALA A 14 -22.69 -5.76 -11.99
C ALA A 14 -23.17 -5.94 -10.55
N ASN A 15 -22.65 -5.15 -9.61
CA ASN A 15 -23.13 -5.15 -8.23
C ASN A 15 -24.58 -4.66 -8.13
N TRP A 16 -24.93 -3.61 -8.86
CA TRP A 16 -26.29 -3.09 -8.86
C TRP A 16 -27.31 -4.13 -9.34
N VAL A 17 -26.97 -4.91 -10.36
CA VAL A 17 -27.84 -5.96 -10.91
C VAL A 17 -27.88 -7.20 -10.00
N LEU A 18 -26.71 -7.71 -9.59
CA LEU A 18 -26.60 -9.02 -8.91
C LEU A 18 -26.87 -8.97 -7.41
N ILE A 19 -26.58 -7.85 -6.74
CA ILE A 19 -26.86 -7.70 -5.31
C ILE A 19 -28.34 -7.40 -5.09
N PHE A 20 -28.89 -6.43 -5.84
CA PHE A 20 -30.27 -5.93 -5.65
C PHE A 20 -31.31 -6.61 -6.56
N GLY A 21 -30.95 -7.67 -7.29
CA GLY A 21 -31.89 -8.43 -8.10
C GLY A 21 -32.63 -7.61 -9.17
N LYS A 22 -32.02 -6.53 -9.68
CA LYS A 22 -32.61 -5.72 -10.76
C LYS A 22 -32.52 -6.48 -12.08
N LEU A 23 -33.42 -6.18 -13.04
CA LEU A 23 -33.57 -6.89 -14.33
C LEU A 23 -34.17 -8.33 -14.26
N GLY A 24 -34.89 -8.66 -13.18
CA GLY A 24 -35.61 -9.94 -13.07
C GLY A 24 -34.76 -11.12 -12.59
N MET A 25 -33.57 -10.84 -12.06
CA MET A 25 -32.71 -11.84 -11.39
C MET A 25 -33.02 -11.89 -9.89
N PRO A 26 -32.85 -13.05 -9.23
CA PRO A 26 -33.01 -13.15 -7.78
C PRO A 26 -31.96 -12.32 -7.02
N GLU A 27 -32.34 -11.79 -5.85
CA GLU A 27 -31.43 -11.05 -4.96
C GLU A 27 -30.40 -12.01 -4.34
N LEU A 28 -29.17 -12.01 -4.88
CA LEU A 28 -28.10 -12.91 -4.43
C LEU A 28 -27.30 -12.33 -3.25
N GLY A 29 -27.54 -11.07 -2.86
CA GLY A 29 -26.90 -10.43 -1.72
C GLY A 29 -25.38 -10.57 -1.74
N ALA A 30 -24.81 -11.21 -0.70
CA ALA A 30 -23.38 -11.46 -0.57
C ALA A 30 -22.81 -12.33 -1.71
N MET A 31 -23.55 -13.35 -2.19
CA MET A 31 -23.14 -14.15 -3.33
C MET A 31 -23.10 -13.34 -4.62
N GLY A 32 -24.02 -12.37 -4.77
CA GLY A 32 -24.04 -11.45 -5.90
C GLY A 32 -22.76 -10.63 -6.01
N SER A 33 -22.23 -10.15 -4.87
CA SER A 33 -20.96 -9.41 -4.80
C SER A 33 -19.75 -10.25 -5.25
N VAL A 34 -19.71 -11.53 -4.85
CA VAL A 34 -18.65 -12.46 -5.26
C VAL A 34 -18.67 -12.67 -6.78
N ILE A 35 -19.85 -12.96 -7.33
CA ILE A 35 -20.04 -13.19 -8.77
C ILE A 35 -19.71 -11.93 -9.57
N ALA A 36 -20.17 -10.76 -9.12
CA ALA A 36 -19.86 -9.47 -9.73
C ALA A 36 -18.34 -9.23 -9.79
N THR A 37 -17.64 -9.55 -8.70
CA THR A 37 -16.18 -9.39 -8.63
C THR A 37 -15.46 -10.33 -9.60
N ILE A 38 -15.85 -11.61 -9.66
CA ILE A 38 -15.28 -12.58 -10.61
C ILE A 38 -15.50 -12.12 -12.06
N LEU A 39 -16.72 -11.68 -12.38
CA LEU A 39 -17.08 -11.20 -13.72
C LEU A 39 -16.23 -9.99 -14.12
N VAL A 40 -16.07 -9.01 -13.25
CA VAL A 40 -15.25 -7.82 -13.52
C VAL A 40 -13.79 -8.18 -13.73
N ARG A 41 -13.24 -9.12 -12.94
CA ARG A 41 -11.87 -9.61 -13.12
C ARG A 41 -11.70 -10.32 -14.45
N PHE A 42 -12.69 -11.09 -14.88
CA PHE A 42 -12.69 -11.74 -16.19
C PHE A 42 -12.76 -10.73 -17.33
N VAL A 43 -13.63 -9.71 -17.24
CA VAL A 43 -13.70 -8.60 -18.21
C VAL A 43 -12.36 -7.87 -18.30
N ALA A 44 -11.74 -7.56 -17.16
CA ALA A 44 -10.42 -6.92 -17.12
C ALA A 44 -9.35 -7.79 -17.80
N LEU A 45 -9.35 -9.11 -17.57
CA LEU A 45 -8.47 -10.07 -18.24
C LEU A 45 -8.66 -10.02 -19.76
N CYS A 46 -9.90 -10.10 -20.25
CA CYS A 46 -10.21 -10.04 -21.67
C CYS A 46 -9.75 -8.72 -22.31
N LEU A 47 -9.95 -7.59 -21.63
CA LEU A 47 -9.52 -6.28 -22.12
C LEU A 47 -7.99 -6.16 -22.19
N ILE A 48 -7.27 -6.68 -21.20
CA ILE A 48 -5.80 -6.69 -21.19
C ILE A 48 -5.27 -7.57 -22.31
N LEU A 49 -5.80 -8.79 -22.47
CA LEU A 49 -5.41 -9.69 -23.55
C LEU A 49 -5.72 -9.09 -24.92
N GLY A 50 -6.90 -8.49 -25.08
CA GLY A 50 -7.29 -7.78 -26.29
C GLY A 50 -6.33 -6.64 -26.62
N TYR A 51 -5.95 -5.83 -25.63
CA TYR A 51 -5.00 -4.74 -25.80
C TYR A 51 -3.61 -5.23 -26.19
N ILE A 52 -3.06 -6.22 -25.46
CA ILE A 52 -1.74 -6.81 -25.76
C ILE A 52 -1.74 -7.40 -27.17
N TRP A 53 -2.84 -8.05 -27.58
CA TRP A 53 -2.93 -8.66 -28.89
C TRP A 53 -3.00 -7.61 -30.01
N HIS A 54 -3.67 -6.48 -29.81
CA HIS A 54 -3.80 -5.41 -30.81
C HIS A 54 -2.69 -4.35 -30.73
N MET A 55 -1.71 -4.52 -29.86
CA MET A 55 -0.63 -3.55 -29.67
C MET A 55 0.19 -3.41 -30.96
N ARG A 56 0.38 -2.17 -31.41
CA ARG A 56 1.05 -1.85 -32.69
C ARG A 56 2.53 -2.26 -32.70
N ASP A 57 3.18 -2.25 -31.54
CA ASP A 57 4.59 -2.62 -31.33
C ASP A 57 4.80 -4.10 -30.97
N TRP A 58 3.84 -4.98 -31.28
CA TRP A 58 3.90 -6.40 -30.93
C TRP A 58 5.17 -7.13 -31.42
N ARG A 59 5.79 -6.65 -32.50
CA ARG A 59 7.05 -7.17 -33.05
C ARG A 59 8.27 -6.76 -32.22
N LEU A 60 8.29 -5.54 -31.68
CA LEU A 60 9.40 -5.02 -30.88
C LEU A 60 9.56 -5.79 -29.56
N PHE A 61 8.43 -6.18 -28.96
CA PHE A 61 8.37 -6.90 -27.69
C PHE A 61 8.25 -8.42 -27.84
N GLY A 62 8.29 -8.95 -29.07
CA GLY A 62 8.27 -10.40 -29.31
C GLY A 62 7.00 -11.13 -28.82
N VAL A 63 5.88 -10.41 -28.62
CA VAL A 63 4.67 -10.93 -27.94
C VAL A 63 4.08 -12.18 -28.62
N ARG A 64 4.23 -12.27 -29.95
CA ARG A 64 3.68 -13.36 -30.77
C ARG A 64 4.74 -14.36 -31.24
N ILE A 65 5.98 -14.23 -30.76
CA ILE A 65 7.08 -15.09 -31.14
C ILE A 65 7.27 -16.10 -30.02
N PRO A 66 6.98 -17.40 -30.23
CA PRO A 66 7.26 -18.43 -29.24
C PRO A 66 8.75 -18.44 -28.90
N ASP A 67 9.11 -18.46 -27.61
CA ASP A 67 10.51 -18.57 -27.18
C ASP A 67 11.12 -19.85 -27.77
N PRO A 68 12.17 -19.76 -28.61
CA PRO A 68 12.76 -20.92 -29.28
C PRO A 68 13.29 -21.98 -28.30
N ASN A 69 13.58 -21.58 -27.06
CA ASN A 69 14.19 -22.44 -26.05
C ASN A 69 13.17 -23.19 -25.16
N GLY A 70 11.88 -22.99 -25.40
CA GLY A 70 10.78 -23.61 -24.63
C GLY A 70 10.66 -23.12 -23.18
N TRP A 71 9.55 -23.50 -22.53
CA TRP A 71 9.16 -23.02 -21.18
C TRP A 71 10.26 -23.15 -20.11
N ARG A 72 11.12 -24.18 -20.19
CA ARG A 72 12.17 -24.43 -19.20
C ARG A 72 13.31 -23.41 -19.26
N ALA A 73 13.66 -22.91 -20.43
CA ALA A 73 14.67 -21.86 -20.58
C ALA A 73 14.10 -20.50 -20.14
N SER A 74 12.84 -20.21 -20.48
CA SER A 74 12.13 -19.01 -20.02
C SER A 74 11.98 -18.99 -18.49
N TRP A 75 11.75 -20.14 -17.84
CA TRP A 75 11.67 -20.25 -16.38
C TRP A 75 12.96 -19.82 -15.66
N ARG A 76 14.13 -20.13 -16.25
CA ARG A 76 15.43 -19.65 -15.76
C ARG A 76 15.58 -18.15 -16.01
N GLY A 77 15.11 -17.64 -17.15
CA GLY A 77 15.08 -16.20 -17.47
C GLY A 77 14.21 -15.38 -16.50
N TRP A 78 13.14 -15.94 -15.96
CA TRP A 78 12.25 -15.26 -15.00
C TRP A 78 12.72 -15.31 -13.55
N ALA A 79 13.95 -15.77 -13.28
CA ALA A 79 14.47 -15.84 -11.91
C ALA A 79 14.44 -14.48 -11.20
N GLU A 80 14.84 -13.40 -11.90
CA GLU A 80 14.82 -12.04 -11.34
C GLU A 80 13.39 -11.55 -11.06
N GLN A 81 12.45 -11.75 -11.98
CA GLN A 81 11.04 -11.39 -11.76
C GLN A 81 10.42 -12.12 -10.56
N ARG A 82 10.73 -13.41 -10.42
CA ARG A 82 10.27 -14.21 -9.26
C ARG A 82 10.89 -13.71 -7.97
N LYS A 83 12.18 -13.36 -7.96
CA LYS A 83 12.85 -12.82 -6.79
C LYS A 83 12.25 -11.48 -6.34
N LEU A 84 11.98 -10.58 -7.29
CA LEU A 84 11.33 -9.29 -7.02
C LEU A 84 9.89 -9.48 -6.53
N GLY A 85 9.12 -10.33 -7.21
CA GLY A 85 7.72 -10.62 -6.85
C GLY A 85 7.59 -11.32 -5.50
N LEU A 86 8.45 -12.29 -5.20
CA LEU A 86 8.45 -12.99 -3.91
C LEU A 86 8.82 -12.07 -2.76
N ALA A 87 9.83 -11.20 -2.94
CA ALA A 87 10.18 -10.21 -1.93
C ALA A 87 9.00 -9.25 -1.66
N HIS A 88 8.39 -8.70 -2.72
CA HIS A 88 7.25 -7.80 -2.56
C HIS A 88 6.03 -8.49 -1.93
N GLY A 89 5.70 -9.70 -2.39
CA GLY A 89 4.58 -10.49 -1.86
C GLY A 89 4.79 -10.84 -0.38
N LEU A 90 6.01 -11.22 0.01
CA LEU A 90 6.34 -11.49 1.41
C LEU A 90 6.20 -10.23 2.26
N SER A 91 6.73 -9.09 1.78
CA SER A 91 6.60 -7.80 2.45
C SER A 91 5.14 -7.41 2.68
N ALA A 92 4.29 -7.56 1.66
CA ALA A 92 2.87 -7.24 1.75
C ALA A 92 2.10 -8.19 2.67
N ALA A 93 2.44 -9.49 2.66
CA ALA A 93 1.84 -10.48 3.55
C ALA A 93 2.19 -10.21 5.02
N ILE A 94 3.45 -9.85 5.30
CA ILE A 94 3.89 -9.46 6.65
C ILE A 94 3.14 -8.22 7.12
N GLU A 95 3.02 -7.21 6.26
CA GLU A 95 2.33 -5.97 6.61
C GLU A 95 0.84 -6.23 6.90
N ALA A 96 0.15 -6.94 5.99
CA ALA A 96 -1.26 -7.30 6.18
C ALA A 96 -1.50 -8.18 7.42
N SER A 97 -0.62 -9.14 7.69
CA SER A 97 -0.72 -9.99 8.89
C SER A 97 -0.47 -9.20 10.17
N ALA A 98 0.47 -8.25 10.16
CA ALA A 98 0.77 -7.41 11.31
C ALA A 98 -0.40 -6.46 11.63
N PHE A 99 -1.01 -5.81 10.63
CA PHE A 99 -2.24 -5.02 10.83
C PHE A 99 -3.43 -5.87 11.29
N SER A 100 -3.57 -7.09 10.77
CA SER A 100 -4.60 -8.03 11.21
C SER A 100 -4.40 -8.46 12.67
N ALA A 101 -3.16 -8.71 13.09
CA ALA A 101 -2.82 -9.02 14.47
C ALA A 101 -3.12 -7.84 15.41
N MET A 102 -2.80 -6.60 15.01
CA MET A 102 -3.15 -5.40 15.77
C MET A 102 -4.66 -5.21 15.90
N THR A 103 -5.42 -5.54 14.85
CA THR A 103 -6.90 -5.53 14.88
C THR A 103 -7.44 -6.57 15.87
N LEU A 104 -6.83 -7.76 15.93
CA LEU A 104 -7.18 -8.78 16.91
C LEU A 104 -6.91 -8.29 18.34
N LEU A 105 -5.76 -7.65 18.58
CA LEU A 105 -5.42 -7.05 19.88
C LEU A 105 -6.42 -5.95 20.27
N ALA A 106 -6.87 -5.13 19.31
CA ALA A 106 -7.93 -4.14 19.54
C ALA A 106 -9.25 -4.80 19.95
N GLY A 107 -9.58 -5.95 19.36
CA GLY A 107 -10.77 -6.74 19.72
C GLY A 107 -10.75 -7.26 21.16
N LEU A 108 -9.57 -7.58 21.70
CA LEU A 108 -9.42 -8.03 23.09
C LEU A 108 -9.68 -6.93 24.12
N LEU A 109 -9.52 -5.66 23.72
CA LEU A 109 -9.75 -4.49 24.59
C LEU A 109 -11.23 -4.13 24.73
N GLY A 110 -12.10 -4.65 23.86
CA GLY A 110 -13.55 -4.42 23.90
C GLY A 110 -14.11 -3.86 22.60
N THR A 111 -15.44 -3.82 22.51
CA THR A 111 -16.18 -3.40 21.31
C THR A 111 -15.94 -1.92 20.95
N LEU A 112 -15.86 -1.04 21.96
CA LEU A 112 -15.59 0.38 21.75
C LEU A 112 -14.16 0.60 21.21
N ALA A 113 -13.19 -0.13 21.75
CA ALA A 113 -11.79 -0.06 21.35
C ALA A 113 -11.58 -0.48 19.89
N ILE A 114 -12.14 -1.62 19.47
CA ILE A 114 -12.01 -2.08 18.09
C ILE A 114 -12.76 -1.16 17.11
N ALA A 115 -13.90 -0.59 17.49
CA ALA A 115 -14.62 0.38 16.67
C ALA A 115 -13.77 1.64 16.44
N ALA A 116 -13.20 2.21 17.50
CA ALA A 116 -12.33 3.39 17.41
C ALA A 116 -11.07 3.11 16.58
N TYR A 117 -10.44 1.95 16.80
CA TYR A 117 -9.26 1.52 16.05
C TYR A 117 -9.57 1.31 14.56
N THR A 118 -10.72 0.74 14.22
CA THR A 118 -11.14 0.53 12.83
C THR A 118 -11.36 1.85 12.10
N ILE A 119 -11.95 2.85 12.77
CA ILE A 119 -12.09 4.21 12.21
C ILE A 119 -10.70 4.79 11.92
N ALA A 120 -9.76 4.68 12.86
CA ALA A 120 -8.38 5.14 12.66
C ALA A 120 -7.70 4.41 11.49
N LEU A 121 -7.83 3.08 11.40
CA LEU A 121 -7.27 2.30 10.28
C LEU A 121 -7.86 2.68 8.93
N ASN A 122 -9.15 2.99 8.85
CA ASN A 122 -9.76 3.46 7.60
C ASN A 122 -9.15 4.80 7.15
N LEU A 123 -8.93 5.73 8.09
CA LEU A 123 -8.27 7.02 7.80
C LEU A 123 -6.83 6.81 7.33
N ILE A 124 -6.07 5.93 7.99
CA ILE A 124 -4.72 5.55 7.56
C ILE A 124 -4.75 4.96 6.15
N GLY A 125 -5.63 3.98 5.92
CA GLY A 125 -5.72 3.24 4.66
C GLY A 125 -6.08 4.12 3.46
N MET A 126 -7.05 5.04 3.63
CA MET A 126 -7.42 5.99 2.58
C MET A 126 -6.23 6.86 2.18
N ASN A 127 -5.50 7.38 3.17
CA ASN A 127 -4.33 8.22 2.93
C ASN A 127 -3.13 7.41 2.40
N PHE A 128 -2.97 6.15 2.81
CA PHE A 128 -1.95 5.25 2.30
C PHE A 128 -2.14 4.97 0.80
N MET A 129 -3.37 4.90 0.30
CA MET A 129 -3.63 4.78 -1.15
C MET A 129 -3.09 5.96 -1.96
N ILE A 130 -3.12 7.18 -1.40
CA ILE A 130 -2.52 8.37 -2.03
C ILE A 130 -1.00 8.19 -2.11
N ALA A 131 -0.37 7.77 -1.01
CA ALA A 131 1.07 7.49 -0.98
C ALA A 131 1.46 6.37 -1.97
N LEU A 132 0.64 5.33 -2.08
CA LEU A 132 0.85 4.22 -3.03
C LEU A 132 0.84 4.71 -4.49
N GLY A 133 0.00 5.71 -4.80
CA GLY A 133 0.00 6.38 -6.10
C GLY A 133 1.33 7.08 -6.41
N PHE A 134 1.82 7.91 -5.48
CA PHE A 134 3.12 8.57 -5.59
C PHE A 134 4.29 7.56 -5.65
N ALA A 135 4.22 6.51 -4.84
CA ALA A 135 5.18 5.41 -4.79
C ALA A 135 5.30 4.72 -6.16
N SER A 136 4.17 4.42 -6.81
CA SER A 136 4.15 3.81 -8.14
C SER A 136 4.79 4.72 -9.19
N ALA A 137 4.41 6.01 -9.22
CA ALA A 137 5.00 6.99 -10.13
C ALA A 137 6.51 7.17 -9.93
N THR A 138 6.94 7.22 -8.67
CA THR A 138 8.36 7.34 -8.28
C THR A 138 9.16 6.12 -8.75
N THR A 139 8.64 4.91 -8.53
CA THR A 139 9.32 3.67 -8.92
C THR A 139 9.54 3.58 -10.43
N VAL A 140 8.51 3.89 -11.22
CA VAL A 140 8.62 3.88 -12.69
C VAL A 140 9.62 4.93 -13.17
N SER A 141 9.57 6.13 -12.59
CA SER A 141 10.47 7.23 -12.95
C SER A 141 11.94 6.93 -12.61
N ILE A 142 12.20 6.35 -11.44
CA ILE A 142 13.53 5.85 -11.05
C ILE A 142 14.00 4.75 -12.00
N GLY A 143 13.12 3.78 -12.32
CA GLY A 143 13.42 2.70 -13.24
C GLY A 143 13.85 3.21 -14.62
N ASN A 144 13.14 4.21 -15.15
CA ASN A 144 13.48 4.84 -16.43
C ASN A 144 14.82 5.59 -16.38
N ALA A 145 15.04 6.45 -15.37
CA ALA A 145 16.29 7.21 -15.23
C ALA A 145 17.50 6.30 -15.03
N ARG A 146 17.34 5.23 -14.24
CA ARG A 146 18.37 4.22 -14.05
C ARG A 146 18.64 3.42 -15.32
N GLY A 147 17.62 3.10 -16.11
CA GLY A 147 17.77 2.46 -17.42
C GLY A 147 18.52 3.32 -18.43
N ALA A 148 18.49 4.65 -18.27
CA ALA A 148 19.27 5.61 -19.04
C ALA A 148 20.66 5.92 -18.43
N GLU A 149 21.08 5.17 -17.40
CA GLU A 149 22.33 5.38 -16.65
C GLU A 149 22.48 6.75 -15.97
N ASP A 150 21.39 7.54 -15.87
CA ASP A 150 21.38 8.81 -15.16
C ASP A 150 21.09 8.60 -13.67
N TYR A 151 22.12 8.15 -12.97
CA TYR A 151 22.05 7.84 -11.53
C TYR A 151 21.81 9.08 -10.66
N ARG A 152 22.16 10.29 -11.13
CA ARG A 152 21.93 11.53 -10.39
C ARG A 152 20.45 11.90 -10.39
N THR A 153 19.84 11.89 -11.58
CA THR A 153 18.41 12.13 -11.74
C THR A 153 17.60 11.05 -11.03
N ALA A 154 17.99 9.77 -11.17
CA ALA A 154 17.35 8.67 -10.44
C ALA A 154 17.35 8.87 -8.91
N ARG A 155 18.45 9.40 -8.35
CA ARG A 155 18.54 9.71 -6.92
C ARG A 155 17.60 10.86 -6.54
N GLN A 156 17.57 11.93 -7.33
CA GLN A 156 16.72 13.09 -7.09
C GLN A 156 15.23 12.74 -7.14
N ILE A 157 14.81 11.93 -8.12
CA ILE A 157 13.42 11.49 -8.27
C ILE A 157 12.89 10.85 -6.99
N GLY A 158 13.67 9.99 -6.32
CA GLY A 158 13.22 9.39 -5.06
C GLY A 158 12.98 10.41 -3.94
N TRP A 159 13.87 11.40 -3.79
CA TRP A 159 13.68 12.46 -2.78
C TRP A 159 12.53 13.39 -3.14
N THR A 160 12.37 13.73 -4.41
CA THR A 160 11.24 14.53 -4.90
C THR A 160 9.92 13.81 -4.68
N GLY A 161 9.86 12.50 -4.95
CA GLY A 161 8.69 11.67 -4.68
C GLY A 161 8.31 11.66 -3.20
N LEU A 162 9.30 11.50 -2.31
CA LEU A 162 9.09 11.59 -0.86
C LEU A 162 8.58 12.96 -0.44
N ALA A 163 9.21 14.04 -0.92
CA ALA A 163 8.86 15.41 -0.56
C ALA A 163 7.45 15.78 -1.06
N LEU A 164 7.09 15.40 -2.28
CA LEU A 164 5.76 15.65 -2.84
C LEU A 164 4.67 14.92 -2.06
N CYS A 165 4.87 13.65 -1.75
CA CYS A 165 3.91 12.91 -0.94
C CYS A 165 3.81 13.48 0.48
N ALA A 166 4.94 13.77 1.11
CA ALA A 166 4.95 14.38 2.44
C ALA A 166 4.22 15.73 2.44
N ALA A 167 4.34 16.54 1.39
CA ALA A 167 3.60 17.81 1.28
C ALA A 167 2.08 17.60 1.14
N VAL A 168 1.66 16.65 0.30
CA VAL A 168 0.22 16.31 0.15
C VAL A 168 -0.34 15.75 1.44
N GLN A 169 0.36 14.80 2.07
CA GLN A 169 -0.05 14.21 3.33
C GLN A 169 -0.03 15.20 4.48
N ALA A 170 0.94 16.13 4.52
CA ALA A 170 0.97 17.20 5.51
C ALA A 170 -0.29 18.07 5.46
N THR A 171 -0.82 18.33 4.26
CA THR A 171 -2.07 19.09 4.10
C THR A 171 -3.26 18.34 4.72
N ILE A 172 -3.32 17.02 4.52
CA ILE A 172 -4.36 16.16 5.10
C ILE A 172 -4.21 16.08 6.63
N VAL A 173 -2.98 15.93 7.12
CA VAL A 173 -2.65 15.89 8.55
C VAL A 173 -3.03 17.18 9.25
N ILE A 174 -2.73 18.33 8.64
CA ILE A 174 -3.13 19.63 9.18
C ILE A 174 -4.65 19.73 9.25
N ALA A 175 -5.37 19.31 8.20
CA ALA A 175 -6.84 19.29 8.21
C ALA A 175 -7.40 18.40 9.34
N MET A 176 -6.82 17.20 9.52
CA MET A 176 -7.21 16.27 10.60
C MET A 176 -6.88 16.81 11.99
N ALA A 177 -5.76 17.52 12.15
CA ALA A 177 -5.34 18.11 13.42
C ALA A 177 -6.19 19.33 13.81
N VAL A 178 -6.61 20.14 12.84
CA VAL A 178 -7.47 21.32 13.09
C VAL A 178 -8.90 20.91 13.45
N ASN A 179 -9.45 19.88 12.81
CA ASN A 179 -10.83 19.47 13.07
C ASN A 179 -11.00 17.94 13.16
N PRO A 180 -10.43 17.29 14.20
CA PRO A 180 -10.53 15.84 14.37
C PRO A 180 -11.99 15.38 14.57
N ALA A 181 -12.82 16.23 15.17
CA ALA A 181 -14.24 15.95 15.39
C ALA A 181 -15.02 15.82 14.08
N MET A 182 -14.71 16.64 13.07
CA MET A 182 -15.35 16.53 11.75
C MET A 182 -15.06 15.18 11.09
N PHE A 183 -13.81 14.72 11.14
CA PHE A 183 -13.44 13.41 10.58
C PHE A 183 -14.07 12.25 11.36
N ALA A 184 -14.17 12.36 12.68
CA ALA A 184 -14.85 11.36 13.51
C ALA A 184 -16.37 11.31 13.23
N ALA A 185 -16.99 12.47 13.03
CA ALA A 185 -18.43 12.61 12.77
C ALA A 185 -18.90 11.94 11.45
N PHE A 186 -17.99 11.74 10.48
CA PHE A 186 -18.31 10.96 9.27
C PHE A 186 -18.56 9.48 9.55
N TYR A 187 -18.01 8.94 10.64
CA TYR A 187 -18.13 7.52 10.97
C TYR A 187 -19.16 7.27 12.08
N THR A 188 -19.27 8.18 13.05
CA THR A 188 -20.17 7.99 14.20
C THR A 188 -20.64 9.30 14.79
N THR A 189 -21.84 9.28 15.34
CA THR A 189 -22.44 10.37 16.13
C THR A 189 -22.51 10.05 17.62
N GLU A 190 -22.10 8.86 18.04
CA GLU A 190 -22.13 8.41 19.44
C GLU A 190 -21.06 9.13 20.27
N ALA A 191 -21.48 9.83 21.33
CA ALA A 191 -20.61 10.68 22.14
C ALA A 191 -19.46 9.93 22.82
N GLU A 192 -19.72 8.71 23.30
CA GLU A 192 -18.73 7.87 23.98
C GLU A 192 -17.63 7.39 23.02
N LEU A 193 -18.01 7.06 21.78
CA LEU A 193 -17.06 6.67 20.74
C LEU A 193 -16.27 7.88 20.24
N LEU A 194 -16.90 9.04 20.07
CA LEU A 194 -16.23 10.28 19.69
C LEU A 194 -15.14 10.69 20.69
N ALA A 195 -15.42 10.59 21.99
CA ALA A 195 -14.45 10.91 23.05
C ALA A 195 -13.19 10.03 22.97
N THR A 196 -13.34 8.79 22.52
CA THR A 196 -12.21 7.85 22.33
C THR A 196 -11.50 8.07 21.00
N VAL A 197 -12.23 8.37 19.92
CA VAL A 197 -11.70 8.49 18.56
C VAL A 197 -10.90 9.78 18.35
N ILE A 198 -11.33 10.91 18.92
CA ILE A 198 -10.66 12.21 18.73
C ILE A 198 -9.16 12.18 19.08
N PRO A 199 -8.72 11.68 20.26
CA PRO A 199 -7.29 11.59 20.57
C PRO A 199 -6.57 10.56 19.67
N LEU A 200 -7.24 9.50 19.24
CA LEU A 200 -6.68 8.54 18.27
C LEU A 200 -6.40 9.22 16.92
N ILE A 201 -7.30 10.07 16.44
CA ILE A 201 -7.14 10.79 15.16
C ILE A 201 -5.91 11.70 15.20
N ALA A 202 -5.70 12.41 16.31
CA ALA A 202 -4.54 13.29 16.47
C ALA A 202 -3.20 12.52 16.33
N LEU A 203 -3.11 11.32 16.92
CA LEU A 203 -1.91 10.49 16.82
C LEU A 203 -1.80 9.81 15.43
N THR A 204 -2.93 9.45 14.85
CA THR A 204 -3.03 8.89 13.49
C THR A 204 -2.51 9.85 12.43
N ALA A 205 -2.67 11.15 12.64
CA ALA A 205 -2.16 12.17 11.74
C ALA A 205 -0.62 12.07 11.59
N TRP A 206 0.12 11.78 12.66
CA TRP A 206 1.57 11.55 12.59
C TRP A 206 1.92 10.24 11.89
N VAL A 207 1.14 9.19 12.13
CA VAL A 207 1.32 7.88 11.47
C VAL A 207 1.21 8.03 9.95
N ILE A 208 0.25 8.81 9.46
CA ILE A 208 0.01 9.04 8.04
C ILE A 208 1.27 9.48 7.27
N ILE A 209 2.05 10.41 7.82
CA ILE A 209 3.25 10.93 7.16
C ILE A 209 4.37 9.87 7.16
N LEU A 210 4.57 9.21 8.29
CA LEU A 210 5.64 8.21 8.43
C LEU A 210 5.36 6.95 7.60
N ASP A 211 4.12 6.47 7.65
CA ASP A 211 3.67 5.28 6.92
C ASP A 211 3.58 5.53 5.41
N GLY A 212 3.15 6.73 4.98
CA GLY A 212 3.25 7.12 3.58
C GLY A 212 4.69 7.20 3.09
N GLY A 213 5.57 7.82 3.89
CA GLY A 213 6.98 7.98 3.56
C GLY A 213 7.74 6.65 3.45
N GLN A 214 7.48 5.70 4.37
CA GLN A 214 8.11 4.37 4.30
C GLN A 214 7.64 3.59 3.05
N GLY A 215 6.36 3.68 2.67
CA GLY A 215 5.86 3.09 1.43
C GLY A 215 6.57 3.61 0.16
N ILE A 216 6.84 4.91 0.10
CA ILE A 216 7.55 5.52 -1.05
C ILE A 216 9.03 5.14 -1.05
N MET A 217 9.70 5.16 0.10
CA MET A 217 11.11 4.75 0.14
C MET A 217 11.30 3.28 -0.17
N ALA A 218 10.42 2.41 0.34
CA ALA A 218 10.44 0.99 0.02
C ALA A 218 10.28 0.74 -1.49
N THR A 219 9.37 1.45 -2.15
CA THR A 219 9.14 1.31 -3.60
C THR A 219 10.24 1.98 -4.44
N ALA A 220 10.80 3.11 -3.98
CA ALA A 220 11.97 3.73 -4.59
C ALA A 220 13.18 2.77 -4.58
N LEU A 221 13.45 2.11 -3.45
CA LEU A 221 14.49 1.06 -3.33
C LEU A 221 14.24 -0.12 -4.29
N ARG A 222 12.97 -0.55 -4.44
CA ARG A 222 12.59 -1.57 -5.43
C ARG A 222 12.85 -1.10 -6.86
N GLY A 223 12.66 0.19 -7.17
CA GLY A 223 13.05 0.78 -8.47
C GLY A 223 14.57 0.69 -8.76
N TRP A 224 15.39 0.64 -7.72
CA TRP A 224 16.83 0.35 -7.80
C TRP A 224 17.17 -1.15 -7.83
N ASN A 225 16.18 -2.04 -8.01
CA ASN A 225 16.28 -3.51 -7.89
C ASN A 225 16.70 -4.02 -6.50
N ASP A 226 16.67 -3.18 -5.45
CA ASP A 226 16.91 -3.61 -4.08
C ASP A 226 15.58 -3.93 -3.39
N SER A 227 15.08 -5.15 -3.58
CA SER A 227 13.76 -5.57 -3.06
C SER A 227 13.83 -6.31 -1.72
N TRP A 228 14.96 -6.94 -1.41
CA TRP A 228 15.10 -7.75 -0.19
C TRP A 228 15.32 -6.89 1.05
N VAL A 229 16.05 -5.77 0.93
CA VAL A 229 16.28 -4.89 2.07
C VAL A 229 14.97 -4.25 2.55
N PRO A 230 14.11 -3.67 1.69
CA PRO A 230 12.80 -3.19 2.13
C PRO A 230 11.93 -4.26 2.80
N THR A 231 11.95 -5.48 2.25
CA THR A 231 11.18 -6.61 2.79
C THR A 231 11.65 -7.00 4.19
N LEU A 232 12.97 -7.05 4.41
CA LEU A 232 13.55 -7.35 5.73
C LEU A 232 13.27 -6.22 6.72
N THR A 233 13.31 -4.96 6.29
CA THR A 233 12.94 -3.82 7.13
C THR A 233 11.47 -3.89 7.55
N HIS A 234 10.54 -4.23 6.64
CA HIS A 234 9.14 -4.43 6.98
C HIS A 234 8.95 -5.61 7.94
N LEU A 235 9.70 -6.71 7.76
CA LEU A 235 9.69 -7.84 8.70
C LEU A 235 10.10 -7.39 10.11
N CYS A 236 11.23 -6.70 10.25
CA CYS A 236 11.72 -6.24 11.54
C CYS A 236 10.77 -5.21 12.16
N SER A 237 10.37 -4.19 11.41
CA SER A 237 9.54 -3.11 11.95
C SER A 237 8.12 -3.58 12.26
N TYR A 238 7.45 -4.31 11.37
CA TYR A 238 6.05 -4.68 11.55
C TYR A 238 5.84 -5.98 12.31
N ALA A 239 6.62 -7.03 12.05
CA ALA A 239 6.42 -8.28 12.79
C ALA A 239 7.10 -8.24 14.17
N ILE A 240 8.33 -7.73 14.26
CA ILE A 240 9.13 -7.79 15.49
C ILE A 240 8.88 -6.60 16.41
N VAL A 241 8.67 -5.39 15.87
CA VAL A 241 8.45 -4.20 16.71
C VAL A 241 6.96 -3.90 16.90
N MET A 242 6.17 -3.80 15.83
CA MET A 242 4.78 -3.34 15.94
C MET A 242 3.91 -4.26 16.83
N ILE A 243 3.96 -5.58 16.63
CA ILE A 243 3.11 -6.52 17.39
C ILE A 243 3.49 -6.56 18.88
N PRO A 244 4.77 -6.74 19.28
CA PRO A 244 5.13 -6.76 20.69
C PRO A 244 4.97 -5.41 21.38
N CYS A 245 5.29 -4.30 20.71
CA CYS A 245 5.02 -2.97 21.25
C CYS A 245 3.53 -2.73 21.44
N GLY A 246 2.69 -3.14 20.47
CA GLY A 246 1.24 -3.05 20.57
C GLY A 246 0.69 -3.82 21.76
N TRP A 247 1.16 -5.05 21.98
CA TRP A 247 0.77 -5.85 23.14
C TRP A 247 1.27 -5.25 24.47
N TRP A 248 2.50 -4.73 24.50
CA TRP A 248 3.08 -4.16 25.71
C TRP A 248 2.42 -2.83 26.12
N LEU A 249 2.19 -1.93 25.17
CA LEU A 249 1.53 -0.64 25.41
C LEU A 249 0.07 -0.80 25.83
N THR A 250 -0.62 -1.80 25.28
CA THR A 250 -2.02 -2.08 25.63
C THR A 250 -2.15 -2.75 27.00
N GLN A 251 -1.40 -3.82 27.25
CA GLN A 251 -1.57 -4.64 28.47
C GLN A 251 -0.81 -4.10 29.68
N ARG A 252 0.36 -3.48 29.48
CA ARG A 252 1.27 -3.12 30.59
C ARG A 252 1.34 -1.63 30.87
N ALA A 253 1.25 -0.80 29.83
CA ALA A 253 1.19 0.66 30.01
C ALA A 253 -0.24 1.18 30.22
N GLY A 254 -1.27 0.40 29.89
CA GLY A 254 -2.67 0.80 30.08
C GLY A 254 -3.13 1.92 29.15
N HIS A 255 -2.41 2.18 28.05
CA HIS A 255 -2.74 3.23 27.08
C HIS A 255 -3.98 2.89 26.23
N GLY A 256 -4.60 1.71 26.43
CA GLY A 256 -5.80 1.29 25.72
C GLY A 256 -5.62 1.34 24.19
N PRO A 257 -6.63 1.78 23.42
CA PRO A 257 -6.56 1.83 21.95
C PRO A 257 -5.47 2.78 21.42
N LEU A 258 -5.05 3.79 22.19
CA LEU A 258 -3.98 4.71 21.80
C LEU A 258 -2.64 3.99 21.67
N GLY A 259 -2.36 3.04 22.57
CA GLY A 259 -1.14 2.25 22.56
C GLY A 259 -0.95 1.44 21.27
N LEU A 260 -2.04 1.08 20.58
CA LEU A 260 -1.97 0.40 19.28
C LEU A 260 -1.50 1.35 18.18
N ILE A 261 -1.98 2.59 18.17
CA ILE A 261 -1.57 3.61 17.18
C ILE A 261 -0.13 4.06 17.46
N GLU A 262 0.26 4.18 18.74
CA GLU A 262 1.65 4.45 19.15
C GLU A 262 2.61 3.37 18.65
N ALA A 263 2.23 2.09 18.75
CA ALA A 263 3.04 0.99 18.23
C ALA A 263 3.23 1.08 16.71
N ILE A 264 2.19 1.45 15.96
CA ILE A 264 2.27 1.69 14.51
C ILE A 264 3.20 2.88 14.22
N LEU A 265 3.10 3.96 15.00
CA LEU A 265 3.95 5.14 14.87
C LEU A 265 5.43 4.78 15.04
N ILE A 266 5.76 4.05 16.11
CA ILE A 266 7.14 3.62 16.42
C ILE A 266 7.68 2.71 15.31
N ALA A 267 6.90 1.71 14.89
CA ALA A 267 7.29 0.80 13.82
C ALA A 267 7.53 1.53 12.49
N SER A 268 6.64 2.46 12.14
CA SER A 268 6.74 3.27 10.92
C SER A 268 7.93 4.22 10.95
N ALA A 269 8.20 4.85 12.11
CA ALA A 269 9.37 5.71 12.31
C ALA A 269 10.69 4.95 12.14
N ILE A 270 10.77 3.73 12.65
CA ILE A 270 11.94 2.85 12.47
C ILE A 270 12.07 2.44 11.00
N SER A 271 10.96 2.04 10.36
CA SER A 271 10.94 1.63 8.95
C SER A 271 11.44 2.75 8.03
N ILE A 272 10.85 3.94 8.10
CA ILE A 272 11.23 5.06 7.24
C ILE A 272 12.69 5.46 7.45
N SER A 273 13.17 5.46 8.70
CA SER A 273 14.56 5.83 9.02
C SER A 273 15.56 4.85 8.38
N LEU A 274 15.31 3.55 8.54
CA LEU A 274 16.16 2.49 7.95
C LEU A 274 16.14 2.54 6.42
N LEU A 275 14.97 2.76 5.81
CA LEU A 275 14.83 2.84 4.36
C LEU A 275 15.52 4.09 3.79
N CYS A 276 15.38 5.25 4.43
CA CYS A 276 16.07 6.48 4.04
C CYS A 276 17.60 6.31 4.12
N LEU A 277 18.12 5.73 5.21
CA LEU A 277 19.55 5.44 5.35
C LEU A 277 20.06 4.50 4.24
N ARG A 278 19.31 3.42 3.97
CA ARG A 278 19.63 2.49 2.88
C ARG A 278 19.62 3.18 1.52
N TYR A 279 18.64 4.04 1.27
CA TYR A 279 18.51 4.78 0.03
C TYR A 279 19.70 5.73 -0.19
N ILE A 280 20.13 6.47 0.85
CA ILE A 280 21.33 7.33 0.79
C ILE A 280 22.57 6.50 0.47
N TRP A 281 22.75 5.37 1.15
CA TRP A 281 23.93 4.52 0.97
C TRP A 281 24.00 3.92 -0.44
N LEU A 282 22.88 3.36 -0.92
CA LEU A 282 22.80 2.72 -2.23
C LEU A 282 23.00 3.72 -3.37
N THR A 283 22.30 4.85 -3.32
CA THR A 283 22.39 5.90 -4.35
C THR A 283 23.75 6.60 -4.33
N GLY A 284 24.32 6.82 -3.14
CA GLY A 284 25.65 7.42 -2.99
C GLY A 284 26.78 6.54 -3.52
N ARG A 285 26.63 5.21 -3.52
CA ARG A 285 27.61 4.30 -4.16
C ARG A 285 27.62 4.43 -5.68
N HIS A 286 26.44 4.44 -6.31
CA HIS A 286 26.31 4.50 -7.77
C HIS A 286 26.69 5.88 -8.32
N VAL A 287 26.29 6.96 -7.64
CA VAL A 287 26.66 8.33 -8.06
C VAL A 287 28.16 8.58 -7.94
N ARG A 288 28.85 7.94 -6.98
CA ARG A 288 30.31 8.02 -6.86
C ARG A 288 31.04 7.16 -7.88
N ALA A 289 30.49 6.00 -8.23
CA ALA A 289 31.07 5.12 -9.25
C ALA A 289 30.91 5.66 -10.68
N ALA A 290 29.95 6.55 -10.91
CA ALA A 290 29.70 7.21 -12.20
C ALA A 290 30.41 8.56 -12.37
N ARG A 291 31.25 8.98 -11.41
CA ARG A 291 32.15 10.14 -11.52
C ARG A 291 33.54 9.66 -11.89
#